data_AF-A0A2S8ETX8-F1
#
_entry.id   AF-A0A2S8ETX8-F1
#
_cell.length_a   1.000
_cell.length_b   1.000
_cell.length_c   1.000
_cell.angle_alpha   90.00
_cell.angle_beta   90.00
_cell.angle_gamma   90.00
#
_symmetry.space_group_name_H-M   'P 1'
#
loop_
_entity.id
_entity.type
_entity.pdbx_description
1 polymer ?
#
loop_
_entity_poly.entity_id
_entity_poly.type
_entity_poly.pdbx_seq_one_letter_code
_entity_poly.pdbx_strand_id
1 'polypeptide(L)'
;MWMFLARLGLGLLFAAISYALSPRPKSKRPEAAGLDEFDLPTAEEGRPIPVVFGTVRVKAPNVVWAGDLRTKKIKEKGGKK
;
A
#
# COMPACT_ATOMS: atom_id res chain seq x y z
N MET A 1 18.95 -40.28 -26.87
CA MET A 1 19.69 -39.44 -25.89
C MET A 1 20.03 -38.06 -26.46
N TRP A 2 20.73 -37.97 -27.59
CA TRP A 2 21.14 -36.69 -28.21
C TRP A 2 19.98 -35.73 -28.55
N MET A 3 18.92 -36.24 -29.17
CA MET A 3 17.71 -35.43 -29.48
C MET A 3 16.97 -34.93 -28.23
N PHE A 4 17.16 -35.59 -27.08
CA PHE A 4 16.58 -35.16 -25.81
C PHE A 4 17.35 -33.96 -25.24
N LEU A 5 18.69 -34.04 -25.25
CA LEU A 5 19.57 -32.93 -24.85
C LEU A 5 19.39 -31.70 -25.75
N ALA A 6 19.22 -31.89 -27.06
CA ALA A 6 18.97 -30.81 -28.01
C ALA A 6 17.65 -30.07 -27.73
N ARG A 7 16.57 -30.83 -27.44
CA ARG A 7 15.27 -30.24 -27.07
C ARG A 7 15.32 -29.51 -25.73
N LEU A 8 16.08 -30.04 -24.77
CA LEU A 8 16.25 -29.43 -23.45
C LEU A 8 17.04 -28.11 -23.54
N GLY A 9 18.11 -28.10 -24.36
CA GLY A 9 18.87 -26.88 -24.65
C GLY A 9 18.04 -25.82 -25.38
N LEU A 10 17.24 -26.23 -26.37
CA LEU A 10 16.34 -25.32 -27.09
C LEU A 10 15.26 -24.73 -26.15
N GLY A 11 14.68 -25.54 -25.27
CA GLY A 11 13.71 -25.08 -24.27
C GLY A 11 14.31 -24.07 -23.28
N LEU A 12 15.53 -24.32 -22.80
CA LEU A 12 16.27 -23.39 -21.94
C LEU A 12 16.57 -22.06 -22.64
N LEU A 13 16.92 -22.10 -23.93
CA LEU A 13 17.16 -20.90 -24.73
C LEU A 13 15.89 -20.04 -24.85
N PHE A 14 14.75 -20.65 -25.19
CA PHE A 14 13.48 -19.93 -25.27
C PHE A 14 13.02 -19.39 -23.91
N ALA A 15 13.24 -20.14 -22.82
CA ALA A 15 12.93 -19.68 -21.47
C ALA A 15 13.80 -18.47 -21.07
N ALA A 16 15.08 -18.48 -21.41
CA ALA A 16 15.98 -17.36 -21.14
C ALA A 16 15.59 -16.10 -21.93
N ILE A 17 15.22 -16.25 -23.21
CA ILE A 17 14.73 -15.14 -24.04
C ILE A 17 13.41 -14.60 -23.48
N SER A 18 12.48 -15.48 -23.12
CA SER A 18 11.20 -15.08 -22.51
C SER A 18 11.39 -14.33 -21.20
N TYR A 19 12.34 -14.78 -20.36
CA TYR A 19 12.68 -14.10 -19.12
C TYR A 19 13.33 -12.73 -19.35
N ALA A 20 14.22 -12.62 -20.35
CA ALA A 20 14.88 -11.37 -20.69
C ALA A 20 13.91 -10.33 -21.27
N LEU A 21 12.92 -10.77 -22.06
CA LEU A 21 11.87 -9.90 -22.60
C LEU A 21 10.71 -9.70 -21.61
N SER A 22 10.63 -10.48 -20.53
CA SER A 22 9.55 -10.35 -19.56
C SER A 22 9.61 -8.95 -18.93
N PRO A 23 8.52 -8.16 -19.01
CA PRO A 23 8.49 -6.85 -18.40
C PRO A 23 8.67 -7.03 -16.89
N ARG A 24 9.72 -6.40 -16.34
CA ARG A 24 9.95 -6.42 -14.90
C ARG A 24 8.67 -5.97 -14.19
N PRO A 25 8.20 -6.70 -13.15
CA PRO A 25 7.03 -6.28 -12.41
C PRO A 25 7.31 -4.88 -11.88
N LYS A 26 6.56 -3.89 -12.38
CA LYS A 26 6.58 -2.54 -11.82
C LYS A 26 6.03 -2.70 -10.41
N SER A 27 6.93 -2.70 -9.42
CA SER A 27 6.52 -2.59 -8.03
C SER A 27 5.56 -1.41 -7.95
N LYS A 28 4.29 -1.68 -7.64
CA LYS A 28 3.32 -0.63 -7.36
C LYS A 28 3.92 0.12 -6.18
N ARG A 29 4.40 1.34 -6.42
CA ARG A 29 4.84 2.20 -5.33
C ARG A 29 3.62 2.35 -4.43
N PRO A 30 3.75 2.18 -3.11
CA PRO A 30 2.65 2.45 -2.20
C PRO A 30 2.19 3.88 -2.47
N GLU A 31 0.94 4.01 -2.88
CA GLU A 31 0.30 5.31 -3.05
C GLU A 31 0.12 5.91 -1.65
N ALA A 32 0.24 7.23 -1.54
CA ALA A 32 0.05 7.87 -0.26
C ALA A 32 -1.44 7.76 0.09
N ALA A 33 -1.76 7.31 1.30
CA ALA A 33 -3.15 7.20 1.75
C ALA A 33 -3.86 8.54 1.57
N GLY A 34 -5.04 8.52 0.92
CA GLY A 34 -5.90 9.68 0.74
C GLY A 34 -6.64 10.07 2.03
N LEU A 35 -7.25 11.25 2.06
CA LEU A 35 -8.12 11.68 3.16
C LEU A 35 -9.33 10.75 3.32
N ASP A 36 -9.82 10.20 2.20
CA ASP A 36 -10.98 9.31 2.16
C ASP A 36 -10.69 7.89 2.70
N GLU A 37 -9.43 7.55 2.97
CA GLU A 37 -9.03 6.29 3.60
C GLU A 37 -9.13 6.34 5.13
N PHE A 38 -9.39 7.52 5.72
CA PHE A 38 -9.57 7.69 7.15
C PHE A 38 -11.05 7.67 7.51
N ASP A 39 -11.42 6.84 8.50
CA ASP A 39 -12.76 6.86 9.11
C ASP A 39 -12.86 8.06 10.07
N LEU A 40 -13.24 9.21 9.51
CA LEU A 40 -13.40 10.46 10.23
C LEU A 40 -14.83 10.54 10.78
N PRO A 41 -15.01 10.81 12.09
CA PRO A 41 -16.34 10.84 12.66
C PRO A 41 -17.11 12.08 12.17
N THR A 42 -18.37 11.86 11.81
CA THR A 42 -19.27 12.89 11.26
C THR A 42 -19.58 14.00 12.25
N ALA A 43 -19.62 15.24 11.75
CA ALA A 43 -20.12 16.41 12.46
C ALA A 43 -21.66 16.39 12.49
N GLU A 44 -22.27 16.19 13.66
CA GLU A 44 -23.73 16.27 13.84
C GLU A 44 -24.08 17.43 14.80
N GLU A 45 -25.02 18.28 14.37
CA GLU A 45 -25.59 19.33 15.23
C GLU A 45 -26.52 18.68 16.26
N GLY A 46 -26.18 18.80 17.55
CA GLY A 46 -26.96 18.25 18.66
C GLY A 46 -26.33 17.03 19.36
N ARG A 47 -25.17 16.54 18.90
CA ARG A 47 -24.44 15.49 19.61
C ARG A 47 -23.95 16.01 20.98
N PRO A 48 -24.22 15.31 22.10
CA PRO A 48 -23.80 15.77 23.41
C PRO A 48 -22.28 15.81 23.53
N ILE A 49 -21.74 16.84 24.18
CA ILE A 49 -20.30 17.01 24.43
C ILE A 49 -19.93 16.17 25.66
N PRO A 50 -19.13 15.09 25.52
CA PRO A 50 -18.77 14.26 26.66
C PRO A 50 -17.76 14.98 27.56
N VAL A 51 -18.08 15.11 28.85
CA VAL A 51 -17.15 15.58 29.89
C VAL A 51 -16.57 14.35 30.59
N VAL A 52 -15.25 14.16 30.51
CA VAL A 52 -14.56 12.99 31.04
C VAL A 52 -13.54 13.39 32.10
N PHE A 53 -13.42 12.58 33.15
CA PHE A 53 -12.41 12.74 34.20
C PHE A 53 -11.48 11.52 34.21
N GLY A 54 -10.16 11.74 34.17
CA GLY A 54 -9.15 10.68 34.07
C GLY A 54 -8.80 10.27 32.63
N THR A 55 -8.08 9.16 32.47
CA THR A 55 -7.61 8.67 31.15
C THR A 55 -8.62 7.72 30.52
N VAL A 56 -9.41 8.20 29.56
CA VAL A 56 -10.41 7.40 28.85
C VAL A 56 -10.25 7.49 27.32
N ARG A 57 -10.65 6.43 26.61
CA ARG A 57 -10.68 6.41 25.14
C ARG A 57 -12.07 6.76 24.64
N VAL A 58 -12.22 7.90 23.96
CA VAL A 58 -13.46 8.31 23.28
C VAL A 58 -13.42 7.82 21.84
N LYS A 59 -14.32 6.89 21.49
CA LYS A 59 -14.29 6.20 20.19
C LYS A 59 -14.91 6.99 19.02
N ALA A 60 -15.82 7.92 19.30
CA ALA A 60 -16.54 8.67 18.28
C ALA A 60 -16.72 10.14 18.70
N PRO A 61 -15.63 10.93 18.73
CA PRO A 61 -15.73 12.36 19.00
C PRO A 61 -16.45 13.08 17.85
N ASN A 62 -17.08 14.21 18.15
CA ASN A 62 -17.64 15.07 17.11
C ASN A 62 -16.50 15.86 16.45
N VAL A 63 -16.16 15.59 15.18
CA VAL A 63 -15.06 16.26 14.47
C VAL A 63 -15.62 17.22 13.43
N VAL A 64 -15.38 18.52 13.64
CA VAL A 64 -15.94 19.61 12.82
C VAL A 64 -15.12 19.89 11.57
N TRP A 65 -13.82 19.55 11.57
CA TRP A 65 -12.95 19.75 10.42
C TRP A 65 -11.80 18.73 10.39
N ALA A 66 -11.57 18.15 9.22
CA ALA A 66 -10.45 17.28 8.93
C ALA A 66 -9.93 17.59 7.51
N GLY A 67 -8.78 18.25 7.42
CA GLY A 67 -8.15 18.69 6.17
C GLY A 67 -6.64 18.86 6.32
N ASP A 68 -5.98 19.46 5.31
CA ASP A 68 -4.51 19.61 5.21
C ASP A 68 -3.73 18.29 5.45
N LEU A 69 -4.14 17.21 4.78
CA LEU A 69 -3.40 15.96 4.83
C LEU A 69 -2.03 16.11 4.18
N ARG A 70 -0.99 16.15 5.02
CA ARG A 70 0.40 16.19 4.57
C ARG A 70 0.99 14.79 4.54
N THR A 71 1.33 14.34 3.34
CA THR A 71 2.00 13.05 3.16
C THR A 71 3.49 13.27 2.88
N LYS A 72 4.35 12.65 3.69
CA LYS A 72 5.80 12.67 3.47
C LYS A 72 6.22 11.31 2.93
N LYS A 73 6.71 11.28 1.69
CA LYS A 73 7.23 10.04 1.08
C LYS A 73 8.40 9.52 1.92
N ILE A 74 8.29 8.27 2.35
CA ILE A 74 9.41 7.53 2.95
C ILE A 74 10.41 7.26 1.81
N LYS A 75 11.59 7.87 1.91
CA LYS A 75 12.68 7.73 0.93
C LYS A 75 13.72 6.68 1.35
N GLU A 76 13.33 5.73 2.19
CA GLU A 76 14.20 4.59 2.45
C GLU A 76 14.15 3.62 1.27
N LYS A 77 15.33 3.21 0.78
CA LYS A 77 15.43 2.05 -0.09
C LYS A 77 15.02 0.86 0.75
N GLY A 78 13.83 0.31 0.48
CA GLY A 78 13.34 -0.90 1.13
C GLY A 78 14.47 -1.92 1.22
N GLY A 79 14.79 -2.31 2.46
CA GLY A 79 15.84 -3.27 2.73
C GLY A 79 15.61 -4.52 1.89
N LYS A 80 16.68 -4.97 1.22
CA LYS A 80 16.74 -6.28 0.57
C LYS A 80 16.15 -7.32 1.53
N LYS A 81 15.00 -7.88 1.17
CA LYS A 81 14.70 -9.27 1.47
C LYS A 81 15.00 -10.05 0.19
#